data_AF-A0A1F4X917-F1
#
_entry.id   AF-A0A1F4X917-F1
#
_cell.length_a   1.000
_cell.length_b   1.000
_cell.length_c   1.000
_cell.angle_alpha   90.00
_cell.angle_beta   90.00
_cell.angle_gamma   90.00
#
_symmetry.space_group_name_H-M   'P 1'
#
loop_
_entity.id
_entity.type
_entity.pdbx_description
1 polymer ?
#
loop_
_entity_poly.entity_id
_entity_poly.type
_entity_poly.pdbx_seq_one_letter_code
_entity_poly.pdbx_strand_id
1 'polypeptide(L)'
;MVTKPPEHEKISTVATKTNAELSLPLQIQLAILELEKIAGKSDSPHVVLVVELWDILYKHNTIKAWHSLLVAYYAKKIDEFYKSGLNTDDIFLAGLLHDIGQVKTPVTILDKAGKLSISEYLRVKTHVQDGKDMLKEKGLNNYTIEEAIGGHHENWDGSGYPNKYKEEQTSYVGRLFKIADQFEAMHNLAGYTSRKYQKEPFSLEETLLYIKTNMGTHFDPGFTSALAEFENWYINTFESNHKA
;
A
#
# COMPACT_ATOMS: atom_id res chain seq x y z
N MET A 1 10.88 1.62 45.87
CA MET A 1 11.84 2.04 44.82
C MET A 1 11.14 1.84 43.49
N VAL A 2 10.69 2.95 42.89
CA VAL A 2 9.95 2.96 41.63
C VAL A 2 11.00 2.83 40.53
N THR A 3 11.06 1.68 39.87
CA THR A 3 11.95 1.47 38.73
C THR A 3 11.39 2.24 37.53
N LYS A 4 12.19 3.20 37.08
CA LYS A 4 12.01 4.02 35.88
C LYS A 4 11.64 3.14 34.66
N PRO A 5 10.72 3.53 33.77
CA PRO A 5 10.46 2.80 32.54
C PRO A 5 11.73 2.75 31.67
N PRO A 6 11.95 1.70 30.85
CA PRO A 6 13.11 1.63 30.00
C PRO A 6 13.12 2.79 29.02
N GLU A 7 14.28 3.46 28.94
CA GLU A 7 14.54 4.56 28.04
C GLU A 7 14.40 4.12 26.58
N HIS A 8 13.80 5.01 25.78
CA HIS A 8 13.54 4.89 24.36
C HIS A 8 14.74 4.33 23.57
N GLU A 9 14.70 3.04 23.27
CA GLU A 9 15.49 2.45 22.19
C GLU A 9 14.81 2.86 20.88
N LYS A 10 15.21 4.05 20.41
CA LYS A 10 14.80 4.69 19.17
C LYS A 10 14.81 3.68 18.03
N ILE A 11 13.66 3.44 17.40
CA ILE A 11 13.46 3.08 15.97
C ILE A 11 14.77 2.68 15.25
N SER A 12 15.38 1.55 15.62
CA SER A 12 16.68 1.11 15.06
C SER A 12 16.61 -0.27 14.41
N THR A 13 15.42 -0.80 14.17
CA THR A 13 15.24 -2.08 13.48
C THR A 13 15.03 -1.96 11.98
N VAL A 14 14.97 -0.75 11.42
CA VAL A 14 14.88 -0.55 9.96
C VAL A 14 16.22 -0.19 9.31
N ALA A 15 17.28 0.08 10.08
CA ALA A 15 18.54 0.57 9.51
C ALA A 15 19.79 0.00 10.19
N THR A 16 20.21 -1.18 9.74
CA THR A 16 21.64 -1.46 9.58
C THR A 16 21.82 -1.94 8.16
N LYS A 17 22.42 -1.11 7.29
CA LYS A 17 22.72 -1.44 5.90
C LYS A 17 23.44 -2.79 5.83
N THR A 18 22.69 -3.84 5.56
CA THR A 18 23.24 -5.16 5.27
C THR A 18 23.40 -5.28 3.76
N ASN A 19 24.37 -6.08 3.31
CA ASN A 19 24.51 -6.41 1.88
C ASN A 19 23.23 -7.02 1.26
N ALA A 20 22.23 -7.41 2.07
CA ALA A 20 20.94 -7.92 1.61
C ALA A 20 20.03 -6.84 1.00
N GLU A 21 20.10 -5.58 1.47
CA GLU A 21 19.25 -4.49 0.95
C GLU A 21 19.65 -4.07 -0.48
N LEU A 22 20.94 -4.18 -0.82
CA LEU A 22 21.46 -3.92 -2.18
C LEU A 22 21.00 -4.95 -3.21
N SER A 23 20.39 -6.06 -2.78
CA SER A 23 19.85 -7.11 -3.66
C SER A 23 18.35 -6.97 -3.96
N LEU A 24 17.66 -6.03 -3.31
CA LEU A 24 16.24 -5.78 -3.53
C LEU A 24 16.00 -5.02 -4.85
N PRO A 25 14.84 -5.17 -5.50
CA PRO A 25 14.43 -4.31 -6.61
C PRO A 25 14.54 -2.82 -6.26
N LEU A 26 14.95 -1.99 -7.23
CA LEU A 26 15.17 -0.56 -7.04
C LEU A 26 13.93 0.16 -6.47
N GLN A 27 12.74 -0.25 -6.87
CA GLN A 27 11.45 0.25 -6.38
C GLN A 27 11.35 0.10 -4.85
N ILE A 28 11.73 -1.06 -4.33
CA ILE A 28 11.69 -1.34 -2.89
C ILE A 28 12.76 -0.52 -2.17
N GLN A 29 13.97 -0.43 -2.72
CA GLN A 29 15.04 0.39 -2.14
C GLN A 29 14.61 1.87 -2.01
N LEU A 30 14.02 2.45 -3.06
CA LEU A 30 13.54 3.84 -3.02
C LEU A 30 12.37 4.03 -2.04
N ALA A 31 11.47 3.05 -1.92
CA ALA A 31 10.38 3.11 -0.96
C ALA A 31 10.88 3.01 0.48
N ILE A 32 11.91 2.19 0.77
CA ILE A 32 12.59 2.14 2.07
C ILE A 32 13.22 3.49 2.39
N LEU A 33 13.94 4.11 1.44
CA LEU A 33 14.54 5.44 1.66
C LEU A 33 13.49 6.51 1.98
N GLU A 34 12.31 6.44 1.37
CA GLU A 34 11.22 7.36 1.69
C GLU A 34 10.65 7.09 3.10
N LEU A 35 10.49 5.82 3.49
CA LEU A 35 10.11 5.44 4.85
C LEU A 35 11.13 5.95 5.88
N GLU A 36 12.43 5.73 5.66
CA GLU A 36 13.50 6.21 6.54
C GLU A 36 13.50 7.73 6.64
N LYS A 37 13.24 8.44 5.53
CA LYS A 37 13.15 9.90 5.53
C LYS A 37 11.97 10.39 6.35
N ILE A 38 10.82 9.73 6.31
CA ILE A 38 9.63 10.09 7.10
C ILE A 38 9.84 9.74 8.57
N ALA A 39 10.26 8.51 8.87
CA ALA A 39 10.45 8.01 10.22
C ALA A 39 11.63 8.69 10.93
N GLY A 40 12.77 8.85 10.25
CA GLY A 40 14.00 9.41 10.81
C GLY A 40 13.94 10.92 11.08
N LYS A 41 12.96 11.64 10.53
CA LYS A 41 12.73 13.07 10.80
C LYS A 41 11.68 13.32 11.89
N SER A 42 11.00 12.29 12.35
CA SER A 42 9.77 12.45 13.12
C SER A 42 9.87 11.82 14.49
N ASP A 43 9.85 12.65 15.53
CA ASP A 43 9.58 12.22 16.90
C ASP A 43 8.07 12.05 17.16
N SER A 44 7.23 12.11 16.12
CA SER A 44 5.78 12.02 16.24
C SER A 44 5.36 10.61 16.69
N PRO A 45 4.67 10.46 17.83
CA PRO A 45 4.15 9.17 18.27
C PRO A 45 3.24 8.50 17.22
N HIS A 46 2.61 9.31 16.36
CA HIS A 46 1.81 8.84 15.25
C HIS A 46 2.64 8.03 14.25
N VAL A 47 3.79 8.57 13.83
CA VAL A 47 4.68 7.92 12.86
C VAL A 47 5.28 6.65 13.44
N VAL A 48 5.72 6.70 14.71
CA VAL A 48 6.25 5.52 15.41
C VAL A 48 5.22 4.39 15.42
N LEU A 49 3.98 4.68 15.82
CA LEU A 49 2.92 3.68 15.89
C LEU A 49 2.58 3.10 14.50
N VAL A 50 2.58 3.93 13.45
CA VAL A 50 2.37 3.44 12.07
C VAL A 50 3.47 2.45 11.67
N VAL A 51 4.73 2.77 11.95
CA VAL A 51 5.87 1.90 11.62
C VAL A 51 5.81 0.60 12.43
N GLU A 52 5.45 0.65 13.71
CA GLU A 52 5.25 -0.53 14.55
C GLU A 52 4.13 -1.44 14.02
N LEU A 53 3.01 -0.86 13.58
CA LEU A 53 1.91 -1.64 12.99
C LEU A 53 2.32 -2.27 11.66
N TRP A 54 3.06 -1.54 10.82
CA TRP A 54 3.60 -2.11 9.58
C TRP A 54 4.61 -3.24 9.85
N ASP A 55 5.45 -3.14 10.88
CA ASP A 55 6.36 -4.21 11.30
C ASP A 55 5.61 -5.46 11.80
N ILE A 56 4.44 -5.29 12.44
CA ILE A 56 3.56 -6.43 12.76
C ILE A 56 3.07 -7.12 11.49
N LEU A 57 2.64 -6.35 10.46
CA LEU A 57 2.28 -6.92 9.16
C LEU A 57 3.48 -7.63 8.52
N TYR A 58 4.68 -7.05 8.59
CA TYR A 58 5.91 -7.62 8.04
C TYR A 58 6.24 -8.98 8.66
N LYS A 59 6.11 -9.09 9.98
CA LYS A 59 6.33 -10.35 10.73
C LYS A 59 5.25 -11.40 10.45
N HIS A 60 4.03 -10.97 10.15
CA HIS A 60 2.92 -11.87 9.80
C HIS A 60 3.02 -12.38 8.37
N ASN A 61 3.25 -11.47 7.41
CA ASN A 61 3.40 -11.79 6.00
C ASN A 61 4.28 -10.74 5.32
N THR A 62 5.53 -11.11 5.07
CA THR A 62 6.54 -10.22 4.47
C THR A 62 6.18 -9.73 3.08
N ILE A 63 5.53 -10.57 2.25
CA ILE A 63 5.11 -10.18 0.89
C ILE A 63 4.05 -9.08 0.95
N LYS A 64 3.08 -9.19 1.88
CA LYS A 64 2.04 -8.18 2.08
C LYS A 64 2.60 -6.86 2.62
N ALA A 65 3.59 -6.91 3.50
CA ALA A 65 4.25 -5.69 3.95
C ALA A 65 5.04 -4.99 2.84
N TRP A 66 5.74 -5.74 1.98
CA TRP A 66 6.42 -5.16 0.81
C TRP A 66 5.43 -4.56 -0.19
N HIS A 67 4.30 -5.23 -0.41
CA HIS A 67 3.19 -4.69 -1.17
C HIS A 67 2.72 -3.36 -0.59
N SER A 68 2.40 -3.30 0.70
CA SER A 68 1.97 -2.05 1.35
C SER A 68 3.00 -0.92 1.26
N LEU A 69 4.30 -1.25 1.34
CA LEU A 69 5.38 -0.27 1.18
C LEU A 69 5.43 0.31 -0.25
N LEU A 70 5.28 -0.54 -1.27
CA LEU A 70 5.25 -0.07 -2.66
C LEU A 70 3.96 0.70 -2.97
N VAL A 71 2.81 0.26 -2.47
CA VAL A 71 1.54 1.00 -2.59
C VAL A 71 1.65 2.38 -1.95
N ALA A 72 2.25 2.49 -0.76
CA ALA A 72 2.53 3.78 -0.11
C ALA A 72 3.38 4.71 -1.00
N TYR A 73 4.45 4.16 -1.58
CA TYR A 73 5.34 4.92 -2.44
C TYR A 73 4.64 5.39 -3.72
N TYR A 74 3.88 4.52 -4.38
CA TYR A 74 3.17 4.88 -5.61
C TYR A 74 1.98 5.82 -5.35
N ALA A 75 1.20 5.61 -4.29
CA ALA A 75 0.12 6.51 -3.91
C ALA A 75 0.66 7.93 -3.68
N LYS A 76 1.77 8.06 -2.94
CA LYS A 76 2.46 9.35 -2.77
C LYS A 76 2.86 9.97 -4.11
N LYS A 77 3.46 9.19 -5.01
CA LYS A 77 3.91 9.67 -6.33
C LYS A 77 2.76 10.10 -7.23
N ILE A 78 1.68 9.34 -7.26
CA ILE A 78 0.47 9.71 -8.01
C ILE A 78 -0.13 11.00 -7.45
N ASP A 79 -0.20 11.14 -6.12
CA ASP A 79 -0.69 12.37 -5.49
C ASP A 79 0.20 13.60 -5.77
N GLU A 80 1.53 13.44 -5.81
CA GLU A 80 2.44 14.54 -6.17
C GLU A 80 2.14 15.11 -7.57
N PHE A 81 1.69 14.26 -8.51
CA PHE A 81 1.25 14.70 -9.84
C PHE A 81 -0.18 15.23 -9.85
N TYR A 82 -1.08 14.62 -9.07
CA TYR A 82 -2.47 15.05 -8.94
C TYR A 82 -2.62 16.39 -8.22
N LYS A 83 -1.77 16.65 -7.22
CA LYS A 83 -1.72 17.84 -6.35
C LYS A 83 -3.00 18.04 -5.56
N SER A 84 -3.40 17.03 -4.78
CA SER A 84 -4.62 17.11 -3.95
C SER A 84 -4.56 18.19 -2.87
N GLY A 85 -3.34 18.59 -2.48
CA GLY A 85 -3.10 19.48 -1.34
C GLY A 85 -3.09 18.77 0.01
N LEU A 86 -3.26 17.44 0.02
CA LEU A 86 -3.02 16.63 1.22
C LEU A 86 -1.53 16.56 1.54
N ASN A 87 -1.23 16.23 2.79
CA ASN A 87 0.13 15.95 3.21
C ASN A 87 0.59 14.61 2.62
N THR A 88 1.60 14.65 1.77
CA THR A 88 2.11 13.46 1.07
C THR A 88 2.80 12.46 2.01
N ASP A 89 3.27 12.89 3.18
CA ASP A 89 3.77 11.97 4.21
C ASP A 89 2.62 11.19 4.87
N ASP A 90 1.46 11.83 5.10
CA ASP A 90 0.27 11.13 5.61
C ASP A 90 -0.28 10.12 4.58
N ILE A 91 -0.20 10.44 3.29
CA ILE A 91 -0.53 9.47 2.22
C ILE A 91 0.41 8.27 2.27
N PHE A 92 1.72 8.50 2.41
CA PHE A 92 2.67 7.40 2.51
C PHE A 92 2.37 6.51 3.73
N LEU A 93 2.16 7.11 4.91
CA LEU A 93 1.82 6.38 6.14
C LEU A 93 0.50 5.61 6.00
N ALA A 94 -0.49 6.16 5.31
CA ALA A 94 -1.75 5.48 5.01
C ALA A 94 -1.54 4.23 4.15
N GLY A 95 -0.62 4.28 3.18
CA GLY A 95 -0.32 3.12 2.34
C GLY A 95 0.36 1.98 3.07
N LEU A 96 1.18 2.27 4.09
CA LEU A 96 1.76 1.22 4.93
C LEU A 96 0.69 0.41 5.66
N LEU A 97 -0.44 1.03 6.00
CA LEU A 97 -1.48 0.40 6.82
C LEU A 97 -2.75 0.04 6.06
N HIS A 98 -2.88 0.34 4.77
CA HIS A 98 -4.11 0.09 4.01
C HIS A 98 -4.59 -1.38 4.14
N ASP A 99 -3.64 -2.31 4.23
CA ASP A 99 -3.85 -3.76 4.31
C ASP A 99 -3.60 -4.34 5.72
N ILE A 100 -3.42 -3.51 6.76
CA ILE A 100 -2.99 -3.94 8.11
C ILE A 100 -3.91 -5.01 8.72
N GLY A 101 -5.20 -4.98 8.42
CA GLY A 101 -6.15 -5.98 8.93
C GLY A 101 -5.87 -7.41 8.44
N GLN A 102 -5.03 -7.60 7.42
CA GLN A 102 -4.63 -8.93 6.97
C GLN A 102 -3.85 -9.72 8.04
N VAL A 103 -3.32 -9.07 9.09
CA VAL A 103 -2.74 -9.76 10.26
C VAL A 103 -3.74 -10.67 10.98
N LYS A 104 -5.04 -10.42 10.83
CA LYS A 104 -6.10 -11.28 11.38
C LYS A 104 -6.42 -12.47 10.48
N THR A 105 -5.98 -12.46 9.22
CA THR A 105 -6.21 -13.54 8.26
C THR A 105 -5.07 -14.57 8.35
N PRO A 106 -5.37 -15.88 8.49
CA PRO A 106 -4.34 -16.92 8.52
C PRO A 106 -3.41 -16.87 7.31
N VAL A 107 -2.10 -16.98 7.54
CA VAL A 107 -1.07 -17.00 6.49
C VAL A 107 -1.31 -18.11 5.48
N THR A 108 -1.83 -19.26 5.92
CA THR A 108 -2.21 -20.39 5.04
C THR A 108 -3.30 -20.04 4.01
N ILE A 109 -4.12 -19.02 4.28
CA ILE A 109 -5.11 -18.48 3.34
C ILE A 109 -4.45 -17.45 2.44
N LEU A 110 -3.66 -16.54 2.99
CA LEU A 110 -2.98 -15.46 2.24
C LEU A 110 -2.01 -16.01 1.19
N ASP A 111 -1.24 -17.06 1.55
CA ASP A 111 -0.20 -17.65 0.70
C ASP A 111 -0.71 -18.83 -0.15
N LYS A 112 -2.02 -19.09 -0.13
CA LYS A 112 -2.60 -20.26 -0.79
C LYS A 112 -2.37 -20.19 -2.29
N ALA A 113 -1.50 -21.06 -2.84
CA ALA A 113 -1.08 -21.21 -4.26
C ALA A 113 -2.21 -21.43 -5.31
N GLY A 114 -3.48 -21.31 -4.96
CA GLY A 114 -4.62 -21.58 -5.84
C GLY A 114 -5.84 -20.74 -5.48
N LYS A 115 -6.95 -20.98 -6.16
CA LYS A 115 -8.19 -20.23 -5.90
C LYS A 115 -8.61 -20.38 -4.44
N LEU A 116 -8.95 -19.25 -3.83
CA LEU A 116 -9.65 -19.23 -2.56
C LEU A 116 -11.05 -19.83 -2.77
N SER A 117 -11.49 -20.62 -1.82
CA SER A 117 -12.90 -20.96 -1.65
C SER A 117 -13.68 -19.69 -1.30
N ILE A 118 -15.01 -19.77 -1.42
CA ILE A 118 -15.88 -18.63 -1.12
C ILE A 118 -15.69 -18.16 0.34
N SER A 119 -15.58 -19.09 1.29
CA SER A 119 -15.37 -18.75 2.71
C SER A 119 -14.01 -18.12 2.96
N GLU A 120 -12.94 -18.63 2.33
CA GLU A 120 -11.60 -18.03 2.41
C GLU A 120 -11.58 -16.62 1.81
N TYR A 121 -12.22 -16.42 0.66
CA TYR A 121 -12.35 -15.11 0.04
C TYR A 121 -13.12 -14.13 0.93
N LEU A 122 -14.26 -14.56 1.49
CA LEU A 122 -15.03 -13.75 2.44
C LEU A 122 -14.21 -13.40 3.68
N ARG A 123 -13.37 -14.31 4.18
CA ARG A 123 -12.45 -14.03 5.29
C ARG A 123 -11.41 -12.97 4.92
N VAL A 124 -10.79 -13.09 3.73
CA VAL A 124 -9.82 -12.08 3.27
C VAL A 124 -10.49 -10.71 3.18
N LYS A 125 -11.72 -10.60 2.67
CA LYS A 125 -12.43 -9.32 2.56
C LYS A 125 -12.63 -8.59 3.89
N THR A 126 -12.68 -9.29 5.03
CA THR A 126 -12.88 -8.62 6.32
C THR A 126 -11.64 -7.85 6.79
N HIS A 127 -10.48 -7.95 6.12
CA HIS A 127 -9.28 -7.18 6.47
C HIS A 127 -9.54 -5.67 6.52
N VAL A 128 -10.48 -5.15 5.72
CA VAL A 128 -10.86 -3.73 5.75
C VAL A 128 -11.43 -3.38 7.13
N GLN A 129 -12.40 -4.16 7.62
CA GLN A 129 -13.01 -3.92 8.93
C GLN A 129 -12.02 -4.24 10.06
N ASP A 130 -11.29 -5.35 9.96
CA ASP A 130 -10.25 -5.74 10.92
C ASP A 130 -9.20 -4.62 11.08
N GLY A 131 -8.81 -3.97 9.98
CA GLY A 131 -7.86 -2.85 9.98
C GLY A 131 -8.42 -1.60 10.67
N LYS A 132 -9.67 -1.22 10.37
CA LYS A 132 -10.35 -0.09 11.04
C LYS A 132 -10.50 -0.33 12.55
N ASP A 133 -10.86 -1.54 12.94
CA ASP A 133 -10.99 -1.92 14.35
C ASP A 133 -9.63 -1.85 15.05
N MET A 134 -8.56 -2.32 14.40
CA MET A 134 -7.20 -2.19 14.94
C MET A 134 -6.76 -0.74 15.14
N LEU A 135 -7.07 0.17 14.19
CA LEU A 135 -6.75 1.59 14.37
C LEU A 135 -7.44 2.16 15.61
N LYS A 136 -8.72 1.85 15.77
CA LYS A 136 -9.52 2.27 16.92
C LYS A 136 -8.98 1.71 18.24
N GLU A 137 -8.63 0.42 18.28
CA GLU A 137 -8.03 -0.24 19.45
C GLU A 137 -6.70 0.41 19.86
N LYS A 138 -5.91 0.85 18.87
CA LYS A 138 -4.62 1.51 19.09
C LYS A 138 -4.72 3.02 19.32
N GLY A 139 -5.93 3.59 19.22
CA GLY A 139 -6.15 5.03 19.33
C GLY A 139 -5.54 5.83 18.17
N LEU A 140 -5.33 5.20 17.01
CA LEU A 140 -4.77 5.83 15.83
C LEU A 140 -5.86 6.51 15.01
N ASN A 141 -6.17 7.76 15.34
CA ASN A 141 -7.19 8.55 14.64
C ASN A 141 -6.51 9.42 13.56
N ASN A 142 -6.43 8.92 12.34
CA ASN A 142 -5.93 9.68 11.19
C ASN A 142 -6.84 9.42 9.99
N TYR A 143 -7.49 10.49 9.52
CA TYR A 143 -8.44 10.45 8.41
C TYR A 143 -7.87 9.81 7.14
N THR A 144 -6.65 10.17 6.74
CA THR A 144 -6.02 9.62 5.53
C THR A 144 -5.81 8.10 5.66
N ILE A 145 -5.39 7.63 6.84
CA ILE A 145 -5.20 6.19 7.07
C ILE A 145 -6.54 5.46 7.08
N GLU A 146 -7.54 5.99 7.79
CA GLU A 146 -8.87 5.40 7.87
C GLU A 146 -9.53 5.28 6.49
N GLU A 147 -9.40 6.30 5.64
CA GLU A 147 -9.93 6.33 4.28
C GLU A 147 -9.15 5.42 3.32
N ALA A 148 -7.83 5.29 3.48
CA ALA A 148 -7.05 4.33 2.70
C ALA A 148 -7.48 2.89 3.01
N ILE A 149 -7.61 2.53 4.29
CA ILE A 149 -8.11 1.21 4.70
C ILE A 149 -9.54 1.00 4.19
N GLY A 150 -10.43 1.98 4.42
CA GLY A 150 -11.86 1.84 4.13
C GLY A 150 -12.21 1.83 2.65
N GLY A 151 -11.42 2.50 1.81
CA GLY A 151 -11.79 2.83 0.43
C GLY A 151 -10.99 2.13 -0.66
N HIS A 152 -9.84 1.51 -0.38
CA HIS A 152 -8.96 0.97 -1.44
C HIS A 152 -9.56 -0.20 -2.24
N HIS A 153 -10.64 -0.82 -1.77
CA HIS A 153 -11.41 -1.84 -2.51
C HIS A 153 -12.73 -1.34 -3.10
N GLU A 154 -13.09 -0.07 -2.89
CA GLU A 154 -14.25 0.52 -3.57
C GLU A 154 -13.93 0.70 -5.06
N ASN A 155 -14.96 0.57 -5.90
CA ASN A 155 -14.86 0.81 -7.33
C ASN A 155 -15.65 2.08 -7.65
N TRP A 156 -15.19 2.86 -8.62
CA TRP A 156 -15.87 4.09 -9.06
C TRP A 156 -17.37 3.89 -9.40
N ASP A 157 -17.76 2.75 -9.98
CA ASP A 157 -19.15 2.42 -10.32
C ASP A 157 -19.99 1.84 -9.16
N GLY A 158 -19.40 1.67 -7.98
CA GLY A 158 -20.02 1.06 -6.79
C GLY A 158 -20.11 -0.46 -6.80
N SER A 159 -19.42 -1.15 -7.71
CA SER A 159 -19.32 -2.62 -7.70
C SER A 159 -18.34 -3.17 -6.65
N GLY A 160 -17.59 -2.27 -5.97
CA GLY A 160 -16.56 -2.58 -4.99
C GLY A 160 -17.10 -2.98 -3.60
N TYR A 161 -16.26 -2.84 -2.58
CA TYR A 161 -16.59 -3.13 -1.19
C TYR A 161 -15.73 -2.30 -0.24
N PRO A 162 -16.10 -2.11 1.05
CA PRO A 162 -17.24 -2.73 1.75
C PRO A 162 -18.59 -2.03 1.59
N ASN A 163 -18.60 -0.72 1.32
CA ASN A 163 -19.80 0.12 1.36
C ASN A 163 -20.49 0.26 0.00
N LYS A 164 -19.79 -0.05 -1.11
CA LYS A 164 -20.30 0.06 -2.49
C LYS A 164 -20.57 1.52 -2.88
N TYR A 165 -19.69 2.40 -2.44
CA TYR A 165 -19.76 3.81 -2.76
C TYR A 165 -19.55 4.04 -4.25
N LYS A 166 -20.32 4.97 -4.82
CA LYS A 166 -20.25 5.36 -6.22
C LYS A 166 -19.57 6.72 -6.36
N GLU A 167 -18.69 6.82 -7.34
CA GLU A 167 -18.05 8.05 -7.76
C GLU A 167 -17.38 8.75 -6.56
N GLU A 168 -17.77 9.99 -6.28
CA GLU A 168 -17.21 10.83 -5.22
C GLU A 168 -17.71 10.46 -3.81
N GLN A 169 -18.61 9.48 -3.68
CA GLN A 169 -18.93 8.90 -2.37
C GLN A 169 -17.72 8.17 -1.77
N THR A 170 -16.84 7.64 -2.63
CA THR A 170 -15.52 7.17 -2.19
C THR A 170 -14.61 8.38 -2.05
N SER A 171 -13.99 8.53 -0.89
CA SER A 171 -13.07 9.64 -0.64
C SER A 171 -11.96 9.70 -1.68
N TYR A 172 -11.37 10.89 -1.85
CA TYR A 172 -10.18 11.06 -2.70
C TYR A 172 -9.10 10.03 -2.36
N VAL A 173 -8.84 9.82 -1.07
CA VAL A 173 -7.84 8.88 -0.57
C VAL A 173 -8.18 7.45 -0.98
N GLY A 174 -9.43 7.00 -0.78
CA GLY A 174 -9.86 5.67 -1.23
C GLY A 174 -9.67 5.46 -2.75
N ARG A 175 -10.02 6.48 -3.56
CA ARG A 175 -9.86 6.45 -5.03
C ARG A 175 -8.39 6.40 -5.46
N LEU A 176 -7.51 7.16 -4.79
CA LEU A 176 -6.06 7.13 -5.00
C LEU A 176 -5.49 5.74 -4.67
N PHE A 177 -5.84 5.19 -3.50
CA PHE A 177 -5.33 3.90 -3.06
C PHE A 177 -5.83 2.74 -3.92
N LYS A 178 -7.05 2.83 -4.45
CA LYS A 178 -7.57 1.86 -5.42
C LYS A 178 -6.67 1.73 -6.67
N ILE A 179 -6.15 2.85 -7.17
CA ILE A 179 -5.26 2.88 -8.35
C ILE A 179 -3.88 2.35 -7.96
N ALA A 180 -3.30 2.84 -6.87
CA ALA A 180 -1.95 2.47 -6.43
C ALA A 180 -1.86 0.98 -6.05
N ASP A 181 -2.85 0.45 -5.32
CA ASP A 181 -2.99 -0.98 -4.97
C ASP A 181 -3.04 -1.85 -6.22
N GLN A 182 -3.92 -1.50 -7.17
CA GLN A 182 -4.06 -2.26 -8.41
C GLN A 182 -2.78 -2.25 -9.26
N PHE A 183 -2.13 -1.09 -9.38
CA PHE A 183 -0.88 -0.94 -10.14
C PHE A 183 0.20 -1.84 -9.55
N GLU A 184 0.45 -1.75 -8.24
CA GLU A 184 1.47 -2.56 -7.56
C GLU A 184 1.17 -4.05 -7.73
N ALA A 185 -0.07 -4.44 -7.44
CA ALA A 185 -0.46 -5.84 -7.39
C ALA A 185 -0.38 -6.53 -8.77
N MET A 186 -0.49 -5.78 -9.87
CA MET A 186 -0.37 -6.29 -11.24
C MET A 186 1.08 -6.28 -11.75
N HIS A 187 1.83 -5.22 -11.47
CA HIS A 187 3.09 -4.96 -12.13
C HIS A 187 4.32 -5.45 -11.38
N ASN A 188 4.31 -5.44 -10.04
CA ASN A 188 5.50 -5.76 -9.24
C ASN A 188 5.37 -7.13 -8.58
N LEU A 189 4.47 -7.26 -7.60
CA LEU A 189 4.38 -8.46 -6.76
C LEU A 189 3.39 -9.51 -7.27
N ALA A 190 2.81 -9.33 -8.47
CA ALA A 190 1.96 -10.33 -9.12
C ALA A 190 2.64 -11.71 -9.18
N GLY A 191 3.96 -11.77 -9.45
CA GLY A 191 4.73 -13.02 -9.51
C GLY A 191 5.03 -13.66 -8.14
N TYR A 192 4.87 -12.92 -7.03
CA TYR A 192 5.10 -13.41 -5.67
C TYR A 192 3.81 -13.82 -4.96
N THR A 193 2.65 -13.48 -5.53
CA THR A 193 1.35 -13.88 -5.00
C THR A 193 0.83 -15.11 -5.72
N SER A 194 0.04 -15.90 -5.00
CA SER A 194 -0.48 -17.20 -5.40
C SER A 194 -1.46 -17.23 -6.59
N ARG A 195 -1.50 -16.18 -7.40
CA ARG A 195 -2.26 -16.16 -8.66
C ARG A 195 -1.61 -17.13 -9.63
N LYS A 196 -1.94 -18.41 -9.48
CA LYS A 196 -1.53 -19.58 -10.29
C LYS A 196 -1.71 -19.40 -11.81
N TYR A 197 -2.37 -18.34 -12.25
CA TYR A 197 -2.63 -18.01 -13.65
C TYR A 197 -1.64 -17.01 -14.25
N GLN A 198 -0.76 -16.41 -13.43
CA GLN A 198 0.27 -15.49 -13.89
C GLN A 198 1.59 -15.82 -13.23
N LYS A 199 2.48 -16.46 -13.98
CA LYS A 199 3.84 -16.77 -13.53
C LYS A 199 4.72 -15.52 -13.48
N GLU A 200 4.41 -14.55 -14.34
CA GLU A 200 5.16 -13.30 -14.49
C GLU A 200 4.24 -12.11 -14.19
N PRO A 201 4.76 -11.03 -13.59
CA PRO A 201 4.04 -9.77 -13.49
C PRO A 201 3.64 -9.23 -14.87
N PHE A 202 2.55 -8.46 -14.92
CA PHE A 202 2.20 -7.72 -16.13
C PHE A 202 3.28 -6.68 -16.45
N SER A 203 3.51 -6.43 -17.73
CA SER A 203 4.36 -5.30 -18.12
C SER A 203 3.75 -3.97 -17.65
N LEU A 204 4.56 -2.91 -17.65
CA LEU A 204 4.07 -1.57 -17.34
C LEU A 204 2.94 -1.17 -18.31
N GLU A 205 3.14 -1.45 -19.60
CA GLU A 205 2.15 -1.18 -20.66
C GLU A 205 0.83 -1.91 -20.41
N GLU A 206 0.88 -3.21 -20.11
CA GLU A 206 -0.33 -4.01 -19.84
C GLU A 206 -1.07 -3.52 -18.59
N THR A 207 -0.33 -3.19 -17.54
CA THR A 207 -0.90 -2.68 -16.28
C THR A 207 -1.60 -1.35 -16.48
N LEU A 208 -0.92 -0.40 -17.14
CA LEU A 208 -1.48 0.91 -17.40
C LEU A 208 -2.63 0.86 -18.41
N LEU A 209 -2.56 -0.02 -19.42
CA LEU A 209 -3.67 -0.25 -20.35
C LEU A 209 -4.92 -0.76 -19.61
N TYR A 210 -4.75 -1.71 -18.67
CA TYR A 210 -5.86 -2.18 -17.84
C TYR A 210 -6.48 -1.05 -17.02
N ILE A 211 -5.65 -0.26 -16.33
CA ILE A 211 -6.13 0.88 -15.51
C ILE A 211 -6.86 1.90 -16.39
N LYS A 212 -6.28 2.30 -17.53
CA LYS A 212 -6.87 3.26 -18.49
C LYS A 212 -8.20 2.76 -19.06
N THR A 213 -8.31 1.48 -19.39
CA THR A 213 -9.53 0.88 -19.95
C THR A 213 -10.67 0.78 -18.93
N ASN A 214 -10.36 0.77 -17.63
CA ASN A 214 -11.33 0.68 -16.53
C ASN A 214 -11.54 2.04 -15.81
N MET A 215 -11.15 3.15 -16.44
CA MET A 215 -11.51 4.49 -15.98
C MET A 215 -13.03 4.71 -16.13
N GLY A 216 -13.67 5.25 -15.09
CA GLY A 216 -15.12 5.42 -15.04
C GLY A 216 -15.89 4.15 -14.65
N THR A 217 -15.20 3.03 -14.40
CA THR A 217 -15.80 1.81 -13.82
C THR A 217 -15.13 1.42 -12.51
N HIS A 218 -13.88 0.98 -12.55
CA HIS A 218 -13.13 0.64 -11.34
C HIS A 218 -12.40 1.85 -10.78
N PHE A 219 -11.87 2.70 -11.65
CA PHE A 219 -10.99 3.80 -11.30
C PHE A 219 -11.64 5.15 -11.61
N ASP A 220 -11.30 6.15 -10.80
CA ASP A 220 -11.76 7.52 -10.99
C ASP A 220 -11.11 8.15 -12.23
N PRO A 221 -11.88 8.58 -13.24
CA PRO A 221 -11.36 9.21 -14.45
C PRO A 221 -10.61 10.53 -14.18
N GLY A 222 -10.84 11.17 -13.03
CA GLY A 222 -10.13 12.37 -12.59
C GLY A 222 -8.61 12.19 -12.42
N PHE A 223 -8.13 10.95 -12.28
CA PHE A 223 -6.69 10.67 -12.18
C PHE A 223 -5.97 10.53 -13.53
N THR A 224 -6.68 10.64 -14.66
CA THR A 224 -6.10 10.38 -16.00
C THR A 224 -4.82 11.20 -16.26
N SER A 225 -4.84 12.50 -15.99
CA SER A 225 -3.67 13.36 -16.18
C SER A 225 -2.52 13.01 -15.23
N ALA A 226 -2.82 12.75 -13.96
CA ALA A 226 -1.82 12.36 -12.97
C ALA A 226 -1.17 11.00 -13.32
N LEU A 227 -1.93 10.07 -13.89
CA LEU A 227 -1.43 8.77 -14.33
C LEU A 227 -0.49 8.86 -15.53
N ALA A 228 -0.72 9.81 -16.44
CA ALA A 228 0.21 10.03 -17.56
C ALA A 228 1.57 10.55 -17.07
N GLU A 229 1.56 11.47 -16.09
CA GLU A 229 2.80 11.95 -15.46
C GLU A 229 3.49 10.87 -14.64
N PHE A 230 2.71 10.06 -13.91
CA PHE A 230 3.20 8.90 -13.17
C PHE A 230 3.88 7.88 -14.09
N GLU A 231 3.28 7.56 -15.25
CA GLU A 231 3.87 6.69 -16.26
C GLU A 231 5.22 7.21 -16.75
N ASN A 232 5.30 8.48 -17.13
CA ASN A 232 6.56 9.12 -17.55
C ASN A 232 7.62 9.05 -16.45
N TRP A 233 7.24 9.34 -15.20
CA TRP A 233 8.15 9.25 -14.06
C TRP A 233 8.62 7.82 -13.82
N TYR A 234 7.72 6.83 -13.91
CA TYR A 234 8.04 5.43 -13.68
C TYR A 234 9.05 4.93 -14.70
N ILE A 235 8.81 5.20 -15.99
CA ILE A 235 9.73 4.84 -17.08
C ILE A 235 11.11 5.47 -16.83
N ASN A 236 11.15 6.78 -16.56
CA ASN A 236 12.41 7.50 -16.34
C ASN A 236 13.19 7.03 -15.11
N THR A 237 12.49 6.55 -14.07
CA THR A 237 13.12 6.13 -12.81
C THR A 237 13.58 4.67 -12.88
N PHE A 238 12.78 3.78 -13.46
CA PHE A 238 12.97 2.34 -13.34
C PHE A 238 13.36 1.66 -14.66
N GLU A 239 12.91 2.16 -15.81
CA GLU A 239 13.14 1.50 -17.11
C GLU A 239 14.26 2.15 -17.94
N SER A 240 14.46 3.46 -17.83
CA SER A 240 15.46 4.20 -18.61
C SER A 240 16.91 3.82 -18.29
N ASN A 241 17.16 3.14 -17.17
CA ASN A 241 18.49 2.61 -16.80
C ASN A 241 18.79 1.21 -17.37
N HIS A 242 17.85 0.59 -18.09
CA HIS A 242 18.03 -0.74 -18.70
C HIS A 242 18.28 -0.69 -20.22
N LYS A 243 18.45 0.50 -20.81
CA LYS A 243 18.70 0.70 -22.26
C LYS A 243 20.08 1.28 -22.61
N ALA A 244 21.05 1.25 -21.70
CA ALA A 244 22.44 1.68 -21.94
C ALA A 244 23.41 0.50 -21.84
#